data_AF-A0A9N8E388-F1
#
_entry.id   AF-A0A9N8E388-F1
#
_cell.length_a   1.000
_cell.length_b   1.000
_cell.length_c   1.000
_cell.angle_alpha   90.00
_cell.angle_beta   90.00
_cell.angle_gamma   90.00
#
_symmetry.space_group_name_H-M   'P 1'
#
loop_
_entity.id
_entity.type
_entity.pdbx_description
1 polymer ?
#
loop_
_entity_poly.entity_id
_entity_poly.type
_entity_poly.pdbx_seq_one_letter_code
_entity_poly.pdbx_strand_id
1 'polypeptide(L)'
;MTFHPQQDTEYEIPTVVYIPETTLLSRWDPAPANSETKTVSWRGDSQSSLMSDISAVPESTATPPRAPRRSYSPPPKARKHHEVSRNSGVDIGSVPLVPVEFGSDNGKVVPLMECKSSLSSVLESQAGRPNGQVTAVFCIRREGCGSCRDHGNQLKELYEQFPHLNLFGVIKNAPIKNDAALSEFYSKHFPFPIYRDDQWDTFKFLGNRNLSIWKTLKCGKKLTKRYSDCKIKNALIGGDHFTQGGILLFDKNGMLRYVYYERYGDRLDVDALKWAIRDCEEGPGNNTLLRVERPPKLPKRHVSRDNFDKAVRRPRRRLSPAA
;
A
#
# COMPACT_ATOMS: atom_id res chain seq x y z
N MET A 1 -36.44 -25.46 6.36
CA MET A 1 -35.58 -24.46 5.68
C MET A 1 -34.14 -24.89 5.85
N THR A 2 -33.54 -25.47 4.82
CA THR A 2 -32.14 -25.89 4.77
C THR A 2 -31.29 -24.73 4.27
N PHE A 3 -30.42 -24.19 5.13
CA PHE A 3 -29.42 -23.21 4.74
C PHE A 3 -28.34 -23.91 3.92
N HIS A 4 -28.23 -23.60 2.63
CA HIS A 4 -27.08 -23.98 1.83
C HIS A 4 -25.97 -22.94 2.05
N PRO A 5 -24.84 -23.28 2.69
CA PRO A 5 -23.72 -22.36 2.81
C PRO A 5 -23.17 -22.06 1.42
N GLN A 6 -23.07 -20.77 1.10
CA GLN A 6 -22.39 -20.27 -0.09
C GLN A 6 -20.95 -20.81 -0.04
N GLN A 7 -20.54 -21.56 -1.07
CA GLN A 7 -19.18 -22.10 -1.15
C GLN A 7 -18.20 -20.94 -1.39
N ASP A 8 -17.56 -20.48 -0.30
CA ASP A 8 -16.39 -19.60 -0.34
C ASP A 8 -15.25 -20.34 -1.04
N THR A 9 -15.20 -20.25 -2.37
CA THR A 9 -14.04 -20.68 -3.15
C THR A 9 -12.93 -19.66 -2.93
N GLU A 10 -11.96 -19.99 -2.07
CA GLU A 10 -10.77 -19.18 -1.82
C GLU A 10 -9.89 -19.13 -3.09
N TYR A 11 -10.21 -18.23 -4.01
CA TYR A 11 -9.30 -17.89 -5.09
C TYR A 11 -8.18 -16.98 -4.54
N GLU A 12 -6.93 -17.44 -4.63
CA GLU A 12 -5.75 -16.62 -4.36
C GLU A 12 -5.62 -15.51 -5.42
N ILE A 13 -6.23 -14.36 -5.17
CA ILE A 13 -6.08 -13.17 -6.02
C ILE A 13 -4.61 -12.73 -5.95
N PRO A 14 -3.90 -12.56 -7.08
CA PRO A 14 -2.54 -12.03 -7.08
C PRO A 14 -2.49 -10.68 -6.36
N THR A 15 -1.49 -10.49 -5.51
CA THR A 15 -1.43 -9.33 -4.62
C THR A 15 -1.31 -8.02 -5.40
N VAL A 16 -0.57 -8.03 -6.51
CA VAL A 16 -0.43 -6.93 -7.46
C VAL A 16 -1.01 -7.35 -8.80
N VAL A 17 -1.89 -6.52 -9.35
CA VAL A 17 -2.54 -6.73 -10.65
C VAL A 17 -2.13 -5.60 -11.58
N TYR A 18 -1.57 -5.96 -12.74
CA TYR A 18 -1.28 -5.04 -13.82
C TYR A 18 -2.57 -4.68 -14.57
N ILE A 19 -2.75 -3.39 -14.87
CA ILE A 19 -3.84 -2.86 -15.68
C ILE A 19 -3.26 -2.47 -17.05
N PRO A 20 -3.56 -3.22 -18.13
CA PRO A 20 -3.07 -2.85 -19.44
C PRO A 20 -3.76 -1.58 -19.93
N GLU A 21 -3.02 -0.74 -20.66
CA GLU A 21 -3.49 0.57 -21.16
C GLU A 21 -4.79 0.45 -21.98
N THR A 22 -4.97 -0.63 -22.73
CA THR A 22 -6.18 -0.92 -23.51
C THR A 22 -7.43 -1.14 -22.67
N THR A 23 -7.29 -1.33 -21.36
CA THR A 23 -8.42 -1.50 -20.43
C THR A 23 -8.96 -0.17 -19.92
N LEU A 24 -8.15 0.90 -19.99
CA LEU A 24 -8.49 2.23 -19.51
C LEU A 24 -8.87 3.13 -20.69
N LEU A 25 -10.07 2.93 -21.24
CA LEU A 25 -10.58 3.70 -22.39
C LEU A 25 -11.11 5.10 -22.04
N SER A 26 -10.58 5.72 -20.99
CA SER A 26 -10.59 7.18 -20.84
C SER A 26 -9.14 7.64 -20.77
N ARG A 27 -8.51 7.78 -21.94
CA ARG A 27 -7.23 8.48 -22.04
C ARG A 27 -7.49 9.90 -21.57
N TRP A 28 -6.88 10.28 -20.45
CA TRP A 28 -6.88 11.65 -20.00
C TRP A 28 -5.93 12.42 -20.93
N ASP A 29 -6.47 13.32 -21.74
CA ASP A 29 -5.67 14.30 -22.46
C ASP A 29 -5.32 15.41 -21.46
N PRO A 30 -4.04 15.61 -21.10
CA PRO A 30 -3.67 16.70 -20.22
C PRO A 30 -4.18 18.01 -20.79
N ALA A 31 -4.87 18.80 -19.97
CA ALA A 31 -5.23 20.16 -20.33
C ALA A 31 -3.94 20.91 -20.75
N PRO A 32 -3.98 21.73 -21.82
CA PRO A 32 -2.80 22.49 -22.22
C PRO A 32 -2.28 23.29 -21.02
N ALA A 33 -0.96 23.37 -20.89
CA ALA A 33 -0.21 23.89 -19.73
C ALA A 33 -0.45 25.38 -19.37
N ASN A 34 -1.57 25.96 -19.81
CA ASN A 34 -1.89 27.37 -19.82
C ASN A 34 -3.12 27.71 -18.97
N SER A 35 -3.75 26.74 -18.29
CA SER A 35 -4.85 27.02 -17.36
C SER A 35 -4.29 27.39 -15.98
N GLU A 36 -4.51 28.64 -15.55
CA GLU A 36 -4.19 29.12 -14.20
C GLU A 36 -5.01 28.37 -13.14
N THR A 37 -4.52 27.23 -12.68
CA THR A 37 -5.01 26.60 -11.45
C THR A 37 -4.42 27.34 -10.25
N LYS A 38 -5.27 27.82 -9.33
CA LYS A 38 -4.83 28.34 -8.03
C LYS A 38 -4.17 27.20 -7.24
N THR A 39 -2.85 27.13 -7.30
CA THR A 39 -2.05 26.15 -6.58
C THR A 39 -2.06 26.49 -5.09
N VAL A 40 -2.69 25.64 -4.28
CA VAL A 40 -2.52 25.70 -2.82
C VAL A 40 -1.12 25.19 -2.51
N SER A 41 -0.20 26.10 -2.19
CA SER A 41 1.19 25.74 -1.87
C SER A 41 1.25 25.11 -0.48
N TRP A 42 1.56 23.82 -0.42
CA TRP A 42 1.87 23.14 0.84
C TRP A 42 3.31 23.49 1.24
N ARG A 43 3.51 24.46 2.14
CA ARG A 43 4.81 24.68 2.79
C ARG A 43 4.96 23.71 3.96
N GLY A 44 5.66 22.61 3.72
CA GLY A 44 6.28 21.83 4.78
C GLY A 44 7.66 22.42 5.07
N ASP A 45 7.79 23.19 6.14
CA ASP A 45 9.09 23.65 6.62
C ASP A 45 9.81 22.49 7.31
N SER A 46 10.91 22.04 6.73
CA SER A 46 11.84 21.09 7.35
C SER A 46 13.25 21.40 6.87
N GLN A 47 13.96 22.28 7.59
CA GLN A 47 15.40 22.52 7.43
C GLN A 47 16.20 21.78 8.50
N SER A 48 17.24 21.06 8.07
CA SER A 48 18.61 21.01 8.64
C SER A 48 19.37 19.92 7.86
N SER A 49 20.27 20.24 6.92
CA SER A 49 21.66 20.68 7.10
C SER A 49 22.48 19.74 7.99
N LEU A 50 23.28 18.87 7.36
CA LEU A 50 24.57 18.40 7.89
C LEU A 50 25.43 17.78 6.78
N MET A 51 26.42 18.58 6.38
CA MET A 51 27.82 18.32 6.06
C MET A 51 28.26 17.11 5.20
N SER A 52 28.94 17.52 4.14
CA SER A 52 30.02 16.92 3.36
C SER A 52 31.06 16.11 4.14
N ASP A 53 31.49 14.99 3.56
CA ASP A 53 32.89 14.73 3.11
C ASP A 53 33.00 13.30 2.56
N ILE A 54 33.20 13.15 1.25
CA ILE A 54 33.43 11.85 0.59
C ILE A 54 34.89 11.81 0.14
N SER A 55 35.69 11.02 0.87
CA SER A 55 37.03 10.63 0.46
C SER A 55 36.97 9.52 -0.60
N ALA A 56 37.76 9.69 -1.67
CA ALA A 56 37.91 8.72 -2.74
C ALA A 56 38.56 7.42 -2.26
N VAL A 57 37.98 6.28 -2.65
CA VAL A 57 38.51 4.93 -2.42
C VAL A 57 39.08 4.40 -3.74
N PRO A 58 40.27 3.76 -3.75
CA PRO A 58 40.86 3.24 -4.99
C PRO A 58 40.12 2.03 -5.54
N GLU A 59 40.04 1.99 -6.86
CA GLU A 59 39.33 1.03 -7.70
C GLU A 59 40.07 -0.32 -7.70
N SER A 60 39.43 -1.35 -7.14
CA SER A 60 39.95 -2.73 -7.09
C SER A 60 39.40 -3.54 -8.25
N THR A 61 40.26 -3.82 -9.24
CA THR A 61 40.00 -4.69 -10.39
C THR A 61 40.09 -6.17 -10.01
N ALA A 62 38.99 -6.74 -9.52
CA ALA A 62 38.85 -8.20 -9.36
C ALA A 62 37.61 -8.70 -10.10
N THR A 63 37.83 -9.59 -11.08
CA THR A 63 36.77 -10.22 -11.87
C THR A 63 35.99 -11.22 -11.02
N PRO A 64 34.65 -11.13 -10.93
CA PRO A 64 33.87 -12.05 -10.10
C PRO A 64 33.74 -13.44 -10.76
N PRO A 65 33.70 -14.53 -9.95
CA PRO A 65 33.54 -15.88 -10.45
C PRO A 65 32.16 -16.09 -11.09
N ARG A 66 32.18 -16.84 -12.20
CA ARG A 66 31.01 -17.16 -13.03
C ARG A 66 29.97 -17.96 -12.22
N ALA A 67 28.79 -17.37 -12.03
CA ALA A 67 27.71 -17.99 -11.29
C ALA A 67 27.23 -19.31 -11.95
N PRO A 68 26.86 -20.34 -11.16
CA PRO A 68 26.38 -21.61 -11.67
C PRO A 68 25.05 -21.45 -12.42
N ARG A 69 24.94 -22.10 -13.59
CA ARG A 69 23.73 -22.16 -14.40
C ARG A 69 22.60 -22.80 -13.59
N ARG A 70 21.58 -22.00 -13.24
CA ARG A 70 20.35 -22.49 -12.63
C ARG A 70 19.53 -23.28 -13.66
N SER A 71 19.18 -24.51 -13.31
CA SER A 71 18.27 -25.36 -14.08
C SER A 71 16.86 -24.76 -14.08
N TYR A 72 16.30 -24.61 -15.27
CA TYR A 72 14.99 -24.02 -15.51
C TYR A 72 13.89 -25.05 -15.19
N SER A 73 12.94 -24.68 -14.34
CA SER A 73 11.67 -25.41 -14.18
C SER A 73 10.60 -24.68 -15.00
N PRO A 74 9.78 -25.38 -15.81
CA PRO A 74 8.78 -24.74 -16.65
C PRO A 74 7.75 -23.98 -15.80
N PRO A 75 7.26 -22.82 -16.26
CA PRO A 75 6.36 -21.98 -15.50
C PRO A 75 5.00 -22.67 -15.29
N PRO A 76 4.37 -22.52 -14.11
CA PRO A 76 3.01 -22.99 -13.88
C PRO A 76 2.05 -22.26 -14.81
N LYS A 77 1.11 -22.99 -15.40
CA LYS A 77 0.05 -22.49 -16.32
C LYS A 77 -0.48 -21.11 -15.89
N ALA A 78 -0.58 -20.18 -16.84
CA ALA A 78 -1.12 -18.85 -16.63
C ALA A 78 -2.51 -18.96 -15.99
N ARG A 79 -2.65 -18.51 -14.74
CA ARG A 79 -3.96 -18.38 -14.08
C ARG A 79 -4.68 -17.23 -14.76
N LYS A 80 -5.98 -17.41 -15.05
CA LYS A 80 -6.85 -16.35 -15.60
C LYS A 80 -6.64 -15.08 -14.77
N HIS A 81 -6.18 -14.02 -15.43
CA HIS A 81 -6.05 -12.72 -14.81
C HIS A 81 -7.45 -12.32 -14.33
N HIS A 82 -7.58 -12.00 -13.04
CA HIS A 82 -8.77 -11.34 -12.54
C HIS A 82 -8.83 -10.00 -13.28
N GLU A 83 -9.71 -9.91 -14.27
CA GLU A 83 -10.05 -8.65 -14.91
C GLU A 83 -10.50 -7.73 -13.78
N VAL A 84 -9.70 -6.70 -13.49
CA VAL A 84 -10.08 -5.69 -12.51
C VAL A 84 -11.44 -5.18 -12.94
N SER A 85 -12.39 -5.33 -12.02
CA SER A 85 -13.82 -5.32 -12.28
C SER A 85 -14.23 -4.04 -13.02
N ARG A 86 -14.29 -4.12 -14.36
CA ARG A 86 -14.98 -3.17 -15.24
C ARG A 86 -16.43 -2.93 -14.80
N ASN A 87 -16.97 -3.82 -13.98
CA ASN A 87 -18.35 -3.76 -13.48
C ASN A 87 -18.57 -2.75 -12.35
N SER A 88 -17.54 -2.05 -11.83
CA SER A 88 -17.82 -1.02 -10.82
C SER A 88 -18.54 0.19 -11.42
N GLY A 89 -18.37 0.45 -12.73
CA GLY A 89 -18.89 1.65 -13.38
C GLY A 89 -18.29 2.96 -12.87
N VAL A 90 -17.27 2.88 -12.00
CA VAL A 90 -16.61 4.04 -11.39
C VAL A 90 -15.42 4.43 -12.27
N ASP A 91 -15.45 5.65 -12.79
CA ASP A 91 -14.25 6.28 -13.35
C ASP A 91 -13.36 6.77 -12.20
N ILE A 92 -12.25 6.07 -12.00
CA ILE A 92 -11.32 6.33 -10.88
C ILE A 92 -10.74 7.74 -10.91
N GLY A 93 -10.54 8.33 -12.09
CA GLY A 93 -10.01 9.69 -12.22
C GLY A 93 -11.00 10.76 -11.74
N SER A 94 -12.30 10.47 -11.87
CA SER A 94 -13.39 11.39 -11.50
C SER A 94 -13.71 11.42 -10.00
N VAL A 95 -13.12 10.52 -9.19
CA VAL A 95 -13.46 10.39 -7.77
C VAL A 95 -13.24 11.72 -7.03
N PRO A 96 -14.28 12.31 -6.41
CA PRO A 96 -14.13 13.56 -5.68
C PRO A 96 -13.42 13.32 -4.35
N LEU A 97 -12.34 14.05 -4.14
CA LEU A 97 -11.50 14.01 -2.95
C LEU A 97 -11.56 15.33 -2.20
N VAL A 98 -11.64 15.25 -0.87
CA VAL A 98 -11.62 16.41 0.03
C VAL A 98 -10.33 16.37 0.85
N PRO A 99 -9.43 17.36 0.75
CA PRO A 99 -8.20 17.36 1.54
C PRO A 99 -8.51 17.43 3.04
N VAL A 100 -7.69 16.73 3.82
CA VAL A 100 -7.75 16.71 5.28
C VAL A 100 -6.60 17.54 5.82
N GLU A 101 -6.93 18.59 6.56
CA GLU A 101 -5.95 19.39 7.28
C GLU A 101 -5.85 18.98 8.74
N PHE A 102 -4.60 18.97 9.22
CA PHE A 102 -4.26 18.68 10.60
C PHE A 102 -3.87 20.00 11.25
N GLY A 103 -4.79 20.56 12.04
CA GLY A 103 -4.55 21.83 12.71
C GLY A 103 -3.44 21.70 13.76
N SER A 104 -2.63 22.74 13.88
CA SER A 104 -1.58 22.86 14.91
C SER A 104 -2.17 22.81 16.33
N ASP A 105 -3.41 23.29 16.49
CA ASP A 105 -4.06 23.44 17.78
C ASP A 105 -4.86 22.17 18.12
N ASN A 106 -4.34 21.41 19.08
CA ASN A 106 -4.99 20.24 19.71
C ASN A 106 -5.25 19.04 18.79
N GLY A 107 -4.61 19.00 17.61
CA GLY A 107 -4.76 17.88 16.68
C GLY A 107 -6.18 17.76 16.11
N LYS A 108 -6.94 18.86 16.09
CA LYS A 108 -8.25 18.92 15.44
C LYS A 108 -8.07 18.66 13.94
N VAL A 109 -8.89 17.77 13.40
CA VAL A 109 -8.87 17.43 11.99
C VAL A 109 -9.99 18.18 11.28
N VAL A 110 -9.64 19.02 10.31
CA VAL A 110 -10.61 19.84 9.59
C VAL A 110 -10.64 19.40 8.11
N PRO A 111 -11.76 18.85 7.62
CA PRO A 111 -11.93 18.63 6.19
C PRO A 111 -12.18 19.98 5.50
N LEU A 112 -11.39 20.28 4.46
CA LEU A 112 -11.59 21.48 3.65
C LEU A 112 -12.67 21.25 2.60
N MET A 113 -13.93 21.31 3.02
CA MET A 113 -15.09 21.03 2.16
C MET A 113 -15.19 21.91 0.91
N GLU A 114 -14.60 23.11 0.96
CA GLU A 114 -14.57 24.06 -0.16
C GLU A 114 -13.53 23.69 -1.22
N CYS A 115 -12.59 22.79 -0.91
CA CYS A 115 -11.48 22.39 -1.78
C CYS A 115 -11.69 20.98 -2.34
N LYS A 116 -12.86 20.70 -2.94
CA LYS A 116 -13.08 19.42 -3.62
C LYS A 116 -12.30 19.38 -4.93
N SER A 117 -11.48 18.35 -5.10
CA SER A 117 -10.73 18.10 -6.34
C SER A 117 -10.96 16.66 -6.77
N SER A 118 -10.98 16.40 -8.08
CA SER A 118 -10.99 15.03 -8.58
C SER A 118 -9.66 14.33 -8.27
N LEU A 119 -9.65 13.00 -8.24
CA LEU A 119 -8.42 12.23 -8.10
C LEU A 119 -7.40 12.61 -9.19
N SER A 120 -7.83 12.79 -10.45
CA SER A 120 -6.94 13.24 -11.53
C SER A 120 -6.29 14.58 -11.23
N SER A 121 -7.05 15.58 -10.76
CA SER A 121 -6.50 16.89 -10.40
C SER A 121 -5.48 16.80 -9.25
N VAL A 122 -5.74 15.93 -8.27
CA VAL A 122 -4.77 15.64 -7.20
C VAL A 122 -3.51 14.99 -7.78
N LEU A 123 -3.65 13.98 -8.65
CA LEU A 123 -2.52 13.32 -9.31
C LEU A 123 -1.66 14.30 -10.12
N GLU A 124 -2.28 15.19 -10.90
CA GLU A 124 -1.61 16.24 -11.66
C GLU A 124 -0.79 17.16 -10.76
N SER A 125 -1.38 17.60 -9.64
CA SER A 125 -0.68 18.45 -8.67
C SER A 125 0.53 17.77 -8.02
N GLN A 126 0.50 16.44 -7.87
CA GLN A 126 1.61 15.66 -7.34
C GLN A 126 2.65 15.35 -8.42
N ALA A 127 2.22 15.07 -9.66
CA ALA A 127 3.08 14.79 -10.80
C ALA A 127 3.92 16.00 -11.21
N GLY A 128 3.42 17.22 -11.01
CA GLY A 128 4.15 18.47 -11.25
C GLY A 128 5.34 18.71 -10.33
N ARG A 129 5.57 17.87 -9.30
CA ARG A 129 6.77 17.98 -8.47
C ARG A 129 8.01 17.65 -9.29
N PRO A 130 9.07 18.47 -9.24
CA PRO A 130 10.33 18.15 -9.91
C PRO A 130 10.79 16.80 -9.35
N ASN A 131 10.85 15.78 -10.21
CA ASN A 131 11.20 14.38 -9.94
C ASN A 131 10.05 13.40 -9.65
N GLY A 132 8.78 13.81 -9.62
CA GLY A 132 7.66 12.87 -9.44
C GLY A 132 7.44 11.98 -10.67
N GLN A 133 7.79 10.69 -10.59
CA GLN A 133 7.59 9.74 -11.70
C GLN A 133 6.46 8.74 -11.45
N VAL A 134 6.16 8.46 -10.19
CA VAL A 134 5.16 7.47 -9.80
C VAL A 134 4.34 8.04 -8.67
N THR A 135 3.04 7.81 -8.68
CA THR A 135 2.17 8.21 -7.56
C THR A 135 1.48 6.98 -6.97
N ALA A 136 1.71 6.74 -5.67
CA ALA A 136 1.03 5.72 -4.90
C ALA A 136 -0.12 6.34 -4.09
N VAL A 137 -1.31 5.77 -4.27
CA VAL A 137 -2.51 6.15 -3.52
C VAL A 137 -2.86 5.04 -2.55
N PHE A 138 -2.65 5.29 -1.26
CA PHE A 138 -2.96 4.34 -0.20
C PHE A 138 -4.43 4.45 0.23
N CYS A 139 -5.23 3.43 -0.07
CA CYS A 139 -6.64 3.40 0.31
C CYS A 139 -6.77 2.90 1.77
N ILE A 140 -6.82 3.86 2.70
CA ILE A 140 -6.82 3.65 4.14
C ILE A 140 -8.23 3.26 4.59
N ARG A 141 -8.37 2.04 5.12
CA ARG A 141 -9.67 1.58 5.66
C ARG A 141 -10.13 2.40 6.85
N ARG A 142 -9.22 2.59 7.80
CA ARG A 142 -9.44 3.21 9.11
C ARG A 142 -8.12 3.53 9.78
N GLU A 143 -7.99 4.74 10.29
CA GLU A 143 -6.88 5.32 11.03
C GLU A 143 -6.51 4.55 12.32
N GLY A 144 -7.51 3.96 12.99
CA GLY A 144 -7.33 3.18 14.22
C GLY A 144 -6.95 1.70 13.99
N CYS A 145 -6.92 1.23 12.74
CA CYS A 145 -6.62 -0.17 12.43
C CYS A 145 -5.11 -0.44 12.48
N GLY A 146 -4.70 -1.44 13.27
CA GLY A 146 -3.30 -1.84 13.40
C GLY A 146 -2.64 -2.23 12.06
N SER A 147 -3.38 -2.89 11.15
CA SER A 147 -2.88 -3.19 9.81
C SER A 147 -2.59 -1.93 9.01
N CYS A 148 -3.49 -0.93 9.03
CA CYS A 148 -3.29 0.32 8.29
C CYS A 148 -2.10 1.11 8.83
N ARG A 149 -1.91 1.12 10.17
CA ARG A 149 -0.72 1.71 10.82
C ARG A 149 0.57 1.02 10.39
N ASP A 150 0.58 -0.31 10.37
CA ASP A 150 1.76 -1.09 9.95
C ASP A 150 2.06 -0.93 8.45
N HIS A 151 1.03 -0.88 7.62
CA HIS A 151 1.17 -0.61 6.17
C HIS A 151 1.64 0.82 5.92
N GLY A 152 1.15 1.80 6.69
CA GLY A 152 1.61 3.18 6.62
C GLY A 152 3.11 3.30 6.92
N ASN A 153 3.60 2.64 7.97
CA ASN A 153 5.03 2.58 8.28
C ASN A 153 5.85 1.96 7.12
N GLN A 154 5.39 0.85 6.56
CA GLN A 154 6.05 0.19 5.42
C GLN A 154 6.07 1.07 4.16
N LEU A 155 5.00 1.83 3.92
CA LEU A 155 4.95 2.78 2.79
C LEU A 155 5.85 4.00 3.03
N LYS A 156 5.99 4.46 4.28
CA LYS A 156 6.98 5.49 4.64
C LYS A 156 8.41 5.03 4.35
N GLU A 157 8.77 3.83 4.80
CA GLU A 157 10.08 3.23 4.49
C GLU A 157 10.30 3.06 2.98
N LEU A 158 9.23 2.71 2.24
CA LEU A 158 9.30 2.59 0.79
C LEU A 158 9.50 3.95 0.11
N TYR A 159 8.82 5.00 0.58
CA TYR A 159 8.99 6.37 0.09
C TYR A 159 10.42 6.87 0.26
N GLU A 160 11.06 6.59 1.40
CA GLU A 160 12.47 6.92 1.65
C GLU A 160 13.44 6.24 0.67
N GLN A 161 13.05 5.11 0.09
CA GLN A 161 13.86 4.36 -0.88
C GLN A 161 13.64 4.80 -2.34
N PHE A 162 12.55 5.51 -2.63
CA PHE A 162 12.16 5.94 -3.98
C PHE A 162 11.91 7.45 -3.99
N PRO A 163 12.94 8.29 -4.20
CA PRO A 163 12.80 9.74 -4.18
C PRO A 163 11.85 10.29 -5.26
N HIS A 164 11.54 9.49 -6.29
CA HIS A 164 10.61 9.80 -7.36
C HIS A 164 9.16 9.38 -7.10
N LEU A 165 8.91 8.72 -5.96
CA LEU A 165 7.58 8.28 -5.56
C LEU A 165 6.85 9.43 -4.86
N ASN A 166 5.70 9.81 -5.38
CA ASN A 166 4.70 10.58 -4.64
C ASN A 166 3.78 9.63 -3.87
N LEU A 167 3.39 10.00 -2.66
CA LEU A 167 2.56 9.18 -1.81
C LEU A 167 1.51 10.03 -1.10
N PHE A 168 0.26 9.60 -1.16
CA PHE A 168 -0.82 10.15 -0.35
C PHE A 168 -1.84 9.08 0.00
N GLY A 169 -2.68 9.38 0.99
CA GLY A 169 -3.72 8.50 1.50
C GLY A 169 -5.11 8.95 1.07
N VAL A 170 -6.00 7.99 0.82
CA VAL A 170 -7.44 8.23 0.68
C VAL A 170 -8.15 7.46 1.76
N ILE A 171 -8.91 8.16 2.60
CA ILE A 171 -9.73 7.58 3.66
C ILE A 171 -11.21 7.70 3.31
N LYS A 172 -11.95 6.67 3.68
CA LYS A 172 -13.39 6.64 3.63
C LYS A 172 -14.00 7.76 4.48
N ASN A 173 -15.05 8.42 4.00
CA ASN A 173 -15.92 9.22 4.87
C ASN A 173 -16.70 8.31 5.81
N ALA A 174 -16.05 7.96 6.90
CA ALA A 174 -16.76 7.77 8.15
C ALA A 174 -16.90 9.16 8.79
N PRO A 175 -18.01 9.44 9.51
CA PRO A 175 -18.00 10.58 10.43
C PRO A 175 -16.72 10.46 11.25
N ILE A 176 -15.86 11.48 11.22
CA ILE A 176 -14.59 11.49 11.94
C ILE A 176 -14.97 11.52 13.43
N LYS A 177 -15.27 10.34 13.96
CA LYS A 177 -15.64 10.16 15.36
C LYS A 177 -14.41 10.18 16.26
N ASN A 178 -13.22 10.19 15.66
CA ASN A 178 -11.96 10.07 16.37
C ASN A 178 -10.83 10.85 15.67
N ASP A 179 -10.95 12.19 15.69
CA ASP A 179 -9.88 13.11 15.26
C ASP A 179 -8.53 12.73 15.87
N ALA A 180 -8.51 12.31 17.14
CA ALA A 180 -7.30 11.88 17.83
C ALA A 180 -6.64 10.66 17.18
N ALA A 181 -7.40 9.66 16.74
CA ALA A 181 -6.85 8.49 16.05
C ALA A 181 -6.34 8.83 14.65
N LEU A 182 -6.99 9.76 13.94
CA LEU A 182 -6.57 10.22 12.61
C LEU A 182 -5.32 11.08 12.70
N SER A 183 -5.27 11.99 13.67
CA SER A 183 -4.10 12.81 14.00
C SER A 183 -2.90 11.95 14.44
N GLU A 184 -3.13 10.93 15.29
CA GLU A 184 -2.08 9.96 15.65
C GLU A 184 -1.60 9.17 14.42
N PHE A 185 -2.52 8.71 13.58
CA PHE A 185 -2.19 7.98 12.36
C PHE A 185 -1.30 8.82 11.43
N TYR A 186 -1.70 10.07 11.18
CA TYR A 186 -0.93 11.00 10.35
C TYR A 186 0.46 11.28 10.94
N SER A 187 0.53 11.72 12.20
CA SER A 187 1.78 12.14 12.83
C SER A 187 2.79 10.99 13.02
N LYS A 188 2.33 9.79 13.38
CA LYS A 188 3.23 8.68 13.74
C LYS A 188 3.44 7.64 12.65
N HIS A 189 2.43 7.41 11.82
CA HIS A 189 2.40 6.24 10.94
C HIS A 189 2.42 6.60 9.45
N PHE A 190 1.79 7.71 9.07
CA PHE A 190 1.64 8.08 7.67
C PHE A 190 1.65 9.60 7.49
N PRO A 191 2.83 10.25 7.57
CA PRO A 191 2.99 11.70 7.53
C PRO A 191 2.94 12.24 6.09
N PHE A 192 1.94 11.81 5.32
CA PHE A 192 1.71 12.19 3.93
C PHE A 192 0.30 12.76 3.78
N PRO A 193 0.01 13.58 2.74
CA PRO A 193 -1.32 14.13 2.53
C PRO A 193 -2.41 13.06 2.61
N ILE A 194 -3.52 13.37 3.28
CA ILE A 194 -4.68 12.49 3.38
C ILE A 194 -5.87 13.22 2.78
N TYR A 195 -6.62 12.51 1.94
CA TYR A 195 -7.86 12.98 1.34
C TYR A 195 -9.01 12.10 1.79
N ARG A 196 -10.19 12.68 1.89
CA ARG A 196 -11.44 11.96 2.13
C ARG A 196 -12.13 11.67 0.81
N ASP A 197 -12.55 10.43 0.67
CA ASP A 197 -13.48 9.97 -0.36
C ASP A 197 -14.87 9.85 0.27
N ASP A 198 -15.71 10.86 0.02
CA ASP A 198 -17.02 10.96 0.65
C ASP A 198 -18.02 9.91 0.17
N GLN A 199 -17.85 9.43 -1.06
CA GLN A 199 -18.75 8.49 -1.73
C GLN A 199 -18.24 7.04 -1.73
N TRP A 200 -17.02 6.85 -1.25
CA TRP A 200 -16.30 5.57 -1.19
C TRP A 200 -16.00 5.00 -2.58
N ASP A 201 -15.94 5.85 -3.60
CA ASP A 201 -15.81 5.42 -4.98
C ASP A 201 -14.46 4.75 -5.25
N THR A 202 -13.39 5.16 -4.58
CA THR A 202 -12.08 4.48 -4.59
C THR A 202 -12.20 3.06 -4.06
N PHE A 203 -13.02 2.82 -3.03
CA PHE A 203 -13.23 1.50 -2.45
C PHE A 203 -14.18 0.65 -3.30
N LYS A 204 -15.17 1.26 -3.95
CA LYS A 204 -16.02 0.60 -4.97
C LYS A 204 -15.18 0.17 -6.16
N PHE A 205 -14.26 1.01 -6.62
CA PHE A 205 -13.28 0.67 -7.66
C PHE A 205 -12.41 -0.53 -7.27
N LEU A 206 -11.98 -0.60 -6.00
CA LEU A 206 -11.29 -1.78 -5.44
C LEU A 206 -12.18 -3.03 -5.26
N GLY A 207 -13.44 -2.98 -5.73
CA GLY A 207 -14.39 -4.07 -5.74
C GLY A 207 -15.24 -4.19 -4.47
N ASN A 208 -15.30 -3.16 -3.63
CA ASN A 208 -16.04 -3.15 -2.35
C ASN A 208 -15.81 -4.43 -1.52
N ARG A 209 -14.55 -4.86 -1.46
CA ARG A 209 -14.19 -6.15 -0.87
C ARG A 209 -14.40 -6.11 0.64
N ASN A 210 -15.11 -7.10 1.15
CA ASN A 210 -15.38 -7.24 2.58
C ASN A 210 -14.53 -8.35 3.22
N LEU A 211 -14.16 -8.14 4.47
CA LEU A 211 -13.48 -9.11 5.31
C LEU A 211 -14.48 -10.13 5.82
N SER A 212 -14.19 -11.41 5.58
CA SER A 212 -14.90 -12.50 6.24
C SER A 212 -14.64 -12.47 7.75
N ILE A 213 -15.70 -12.45 8.56
CA ILE A 213 -15.64 -12.51 10.03
C ILE A 213 -14.80 -13.70 10.50
N TRP A 214 -14.95 -14.85 9.84
CA TRP A 214 -14.18 -16.06 10.14
C TRP A 214 -12.69 -15.89 9.91
N LYS A 215 -12.31 -15.21 8.82
CA LYS A 215 -10.91 -14.89 8.53
C LYS A 215 -10.34 -13.92 9.55
N THR A 216 -11.13 -12.92 9.95
CA THR A 216 -10.78 -11.98 11.02
C THR A 216 -10.46 -12.71 12.33
N LEU A 217 -11.34 -13.63 12.76
CA LEU A 217 -11.14 -14.42 13.97
C LEU A 217 -9.91 -15.33 13.89
N LYS A 218 -9.72 -16.05 12.77
CA LYS A 218 -8.56 -16.92 12.55
C LYS A 218 -7.23 -16.15 12.59
N CYS A 219 -7.20 -14.93 12.04
CA CYS A 219 -6.00 -14.11 12.01
C CYS A 219 -5.73 -13.34 13.33
N GLY A 220 -6.69 -13.28 14.26
CA GLY A 220 -6.61 -12.45 15.47
C GLY A 220 -5.32 -12.65 16.28
N LYS A 221 -4.98 -13.90 16.64
CA LYS A 221 -3.76 -14.19 17.43
C LYS A 221 -2.47 -13.78 16.71
N LYS A 222 -2.39 -14.04 15.39
CA LYS A 222 -1.24 -13.66 14.54
C LYS A 222 -1.09 -12.14 14.50
N LEU A 223 -2.20 -11.43 14.34
CA LEU A 223 -2.23 -9.97 14.30
C LEU A 223 -1.88 -9.34 15.64
N THR A 224 -2.44 -9.82 16.76
CA THR A 224 -2.10 -9.32 18.09
C THR A 224 -0.61 -9.44 18.38
N LYS A 225 0.00 -10.60 18.07
CA LYS A 225 1.45 -10.80 18.22
C LYS A 225 2.23 -9.79 17.36
N ARG A 226 1.90 -9.70 16.08
CA ARG A 226 2.56 -8.79 15.13
C ARG A 226 2.47 -7.32 15.58
N TYR A 227 1.30 -6.86 16.02
CA TYR A 227 1.14 -5.48 16.47
C TYR A 227 1.91 -5.20 17.75
N SER A 228 1.97 -6.18 18.67
CA SER A 228 2.83 -6.09 19.86
C SER A 228 4.30 -5.97 19.47
N ASP A 229 4.77 -6.82 18.54
CA ASP A 229 6.16 -6.81 18.06
C ASP A 229 6.52 -5.46 17.39
N CYS A 230 5.58 -4.86 16.65
CA CYS A 230 5.75 -3.54 16.03
C CYS A 230 5.41 -2.35 16.95
N LYS A 231 5.03 -2.59 18.22
CA LYS A 231 4.53 -1.55 19.16
C LYS A 231 3.35 -0.71 18.61
N ILE A 232 2.50 -1.32 17.80
CA ILE A 232 1.32 -0.69 17.20
C ILE A 232 0.11 -0.92 18.10
N LYS A 233 -0.52 0.17 18.55
CA LYS A 233 -1.82 0.10 19.24
C LYS A 233 -2.93 -0.07 18.20
N ASN A 234 -3.78 -1.08 18.39
CA ASN A 234 -4.96 -1.31 17.55
C ASN A 234 -6.21 -0.82 18.30
N ALA A 235 -6.91 0.17 17.76
CA ALA A 235 -8.17 0.62 18.32
C ALA A 235 -9.29 -0.37 17.92
N LEU A 236 -9.82 -1.13 18.88
CA LEU A 236 -10.81 -2.17 18.59
C LEU A 236 -12.21 -1.62 18.28
N ILE A 237 -12.53 -0.41 18.74
CA ILE A 237 -13.88 0.16 18.67
C ILE A 237 -13.93 1.27 17.61
N GLY A 238 -14.95 1.20 16.74
CA GLY A 238 -15.36 2.30 15.87
C GLY A 238 -15.02 2.09 14.39
N GLY A 239 -15.94 2.56 13.53
CA GLY A 239 -15.78 2.57 12.07
C GLY A 239 -16.20 1.29 11.37
N ASP A 240 -15.99 1.27 10.06
CA ASP A 240 -16.20 0.08 9.24
C ASP A 240 -15.03 -0.89 9.40
N HIS A 241 -15.33 -2.06 9.97
CA HIS A 241 -14.35 -3.11 10.23
C HIS A 241 -14.17 -4.09 9.08
N PHE A 242 -15.01 -4.01 8.03
CA PHE A 242 -15.10 -5.05 7.02
C PHE A 242 -14.57 -4.63 5.66
N THR A 243 -14.60 -3.35 5.28
CA THR A 243 -14.01 -2.94 3.99
C THR A 243 -12.51 -3.29 3.91
N GLN A 244 -12.01 -3.75 2.76
CA GLN A 244 -10.58 -3.94 2.50
C GLN A 244 -9.97 -2.73 1.77
N GLY A 245 -8.74 -2.37 2.14
CA GLY A 245 -8.00 -1.30 1.47
C GLY A 245 -7.20 -1.82 0.28
N GLY A 246 -6.24 -1.02 -0.16
CA GLY A 246 -5.35 -1.34 -1.27
C GLY A 246 -4.38 -0.21 -1.55
N ILE A 247 -3.52 -0.40 -2.54
CA ILE A 247 -2.63 0.65 -3.06
C ILE A 247 -2.86 0.72 -4.57
N LEU A 248 -3.09 1.91 -5.09
CA LEU A 248 -3.15 2.17 -6.52
C LEU A 248 -1.82 2.80 -6.93
N LEU A 249 -1.20 2.33 -8.00
CA LEU A 249 0.04 2.92 -8.54
C LEU A 249 -0.24 3.53 -9.91
N PHE A 250 0.01 4.83 -10.00
CA PHE A 250 -0.10 5.62 -11.21
C PHE A 250 1.28 5.96 -11.75
N ASP A 251 1.46 5.96 -13.07
CA ASP A 251 2.68 6.46 -13.69
C ASP A 251 2.71 8.00 -13.74
N LYS A 252 3.77 8.56 -14.31
CA LYS A 252 4.01 10.00 -14.42
C LYS A 252 2.93 10.75 -15.19
N ASN A 253 2.15 10.05 -16.02
CA ASN A 253 1.06 10.64 -16.81
C ASN A 253 -0.28 10.58 -16.05
N GLY A 254 -0.28 10.11 -14.79
CA GLY A 254 -1.50 9.90 -14.02
C GLY A 254 -2.29 8.67 -14.46
N MET A 255 -1.71 7.77 -15.26
CA MET A 255 -2.39 6.56 -15.72
C MET A 255 -2.25 5.45 -14.69
N LEU A 256 -3.35 4.79 -14.32
CA LEU A 256 -3.33 3.66 -13.39
C LEU A 256 -2.64 2.45 -14.02
N ARG A 257 -1.56 1.97 -13.41
CA ARG A 257 -0.77 0.84 -13.92
C ARG A 257 -0.92 -0.42 -13.09
N TYR A 258 -1.00 -0.27 -11.77
CA TYR A 258 -1.08 -1.40 -10.87
C TYR A 258 -2.08 -1.17 -9.74
N VAL A 259 -2.73 -2.26 -9.34
CA VAL A 259 -3.56 -2.32 -8.14
C VAL A 259 -2.99 -3.38 -7.20
N TYR A 260 -2.58 -2.96 -6.01
CA TYR A 260 -2.25 -3.85 -4.91
C TYR A 260 -3.50 -4.07 -4.06
N TYR A 261 -4.02 -5.30 -4.06
CA TYR A 261 -5.14 -5.68 -3.23
C TYR A 261 -4.67 -6.11 -1.84
N GLU A 262 -5.11 -5.37 -0.81
CA GLU A 262 -4.76 -5.71 0.56
C GLU A 262 -5.22 -7.14 0.92
N ARG A 263 -4.31 -7.89 1.55
CA ARG A 263 -4.58 -9.21 2.16
C ARG A 263 -4.61 -9.07 3.67
N TYR A 264 -5.79 -9.29 4.24
CA TYR A 264 -5.97 -9.19 5.69
C TYR A 264 -5.12 -10.19 6.45
N GLY A 265 -4.45 -9.73 7.50
CA GLY A 265 -3.56 -10.57 8.30
C GLY A 265 -2.10 -10.54 7.83
N ASP A 266 -1.82 -10.00 6.65
CA ASP A 266 -0.50 -10.04 6.02
C ASP A 266 0.18 -8.66 5.97
N ARG A 267 1.51 -8.68 5.84
CA ARG A 267 2.31 -7.47 5.60
C ARG A 267 2.15 -7.03 4.15
N LEU A 268 2.56 -5.81 3.82
CA LEU A 268 2.70 -5.45 2.43
C LEU A 268 3.80 -6.34 1.83
N ASP A 269 3.56 -6.83 0.62
CA ASP A 269 4.60 -7.43 -0.21
C ASP A 269 5.44 -6.29 -0.79
N VAL A 270 6.36 -5.78 0.02
CA VAL A 270 7.18 -4.60 -0.30
C VAL A 270 8.01 -4.86 -1.55
N ASP A 271 8.50 -6.08 -1.76
CA ASP A 271 9.28 -6.43 -2.95
C ASP A 271 8.41 -6.36 -4.22
N ALA A 272 7.16 -6.81 -4.16
CA ALA A 272 6.22 -6.66 -5.27
C ALA A 272 5.90 -5.19 -5.57
N LEU A 273 5.75 -4.35 -4.53
CA LEU A 273 5.54 -2.91 -4.70
C LEU A 273 6.77 -2.23 -5.30
N LYS A 274 7.98 -2.56 -4.83
CA LYS A 274 9.25 -2.05 -5.39
C LYS A 274 9.37 -2.36 -6.87
N TRP A 275 9.05 -3.59 -7.26
CA TRP A 275 9.06 -3.99 -8.66
C TRP A 275 8.05 -3.18 -9.49
N ALA A 276 6.82 -3.03 -8.99
CA ALA A 276 5.77 -2.29 -9.69
C ALA A 276 6.09 -0.79 -9.82
N ILE A 277 6.73 -0.18 -8.81
CA ILE A 277 7.19 1.22 -8.87
C ILE A 277 8.23 1.40 -9.97
N ARG A 278 9.25 0.53 -10.03
CA ARG A 278 10.28 0.60 -11.09
C ARG A 278 9.69 0.45 -12.49
N ASP A 279 8.73 -0.45 -12.66
CA ASP A 279 8.05 -0.60 -13.94
C ASP A 279 7.24 0.66 -14.32
N CYS A 280 6.62 1.34 -13.36
CA CYS A 280 5.98 2.63 -13.60
C CYS A 280 6.99 3.73 -14.01
N GLU A 281 8.20 3.75 -13.43
CA GLU A 281 9.27 4.69 -13.77
C GLU A 281 9.77 4.50 -15.21
N GLU A 282 9.96 3.24 -15.63
CA GLU A 282 10.48 2.89 -16.97
C GLU A 282 9.47 3.17 -18.11
N GLY A 283 8.18 3.26 -17.78
CA GLY A 283 7.11 3.52 -18.74
C GLY A 283 6.73 2.31 -19.62
N PRO A 284 5.62 2.39 -20.36
CA PRO A 284 5.08 1.25 -21.12
C PRO A 284 5.92 0.84 -22.35
N GLY A 285 6.96 1.61 -22.71
CA GLY A 285 7.73 1.42 -23.95
C GLY A 285 9.06 0.67 -23.82
N ASN A 286 9.63 0.55 -22.61
CA ASN A 286 11.00 0.05 -22.46
C ASN A 286 11.10 -1.44 -22.10
N ASN A 287 10.00 -2.08 -21.64
CA ASN A 287 10.01 -3.47 -21.17
C ASN A 287 9.20 -4.47 -22.02
N THR A 288 8.70 -4.07 -23.18
CA THR A 288 7.80 -4.88 -24.03
C THR A 288 8.41 -6.21 -24.52
N LEU A 289 9.73 -6.42 -24.35
CA LEU A 289 10.40 -7.69 -24.69
C LEU A 289 10.86 -8.55 -23.50
N LEU A 290 10.81 -8.07 -22.27
CA LEU A 290 10.91 -8.95 -21.10
C LEU A 290 9.51 -9.46 -20.77
N ARG A 291 9.09 -10.42 -21.60
CA ARG A 291 7.91 -11.28 -21.42
C ARG A 291 7.84 -11.78 -19.98
N VAL A 292 7.12 -11.03 -19.14
CA VAL A 292 6.81 -11.23 -17.72
C VAL A 292 7.20 -12.61 -17.20
N GLU A 293 8.46 -12.78 -16.80
CA GLU A 293 8.72 -13.67 -15.69
C GLU A 293 7.93 -13.04 -14.53
N ARG A 294 6.92 -13.77 -14.02
CA ARG A 294 6.18 -13.33 -12.83
C ARG A 294 7.18 -12.82 -11.79
N PRO A 295 6.82 -11.83 -10.96
CA PRO A 295 7.65 -11.46 -9.82
C PRO A 295 8.13 -12.75 -9.17
N PRO A 296 9.46 -12.93 -8.99
CA PRO A 296 10.03 -14.21 -8.61
C PRO A 296 9.22 -14.70 -7.42
N LYS A 297 8.61 -15.90 -7.55
CA LYS A 297 7.85 -16.46 -6.45
C LYS A 297 8.79 -16.48 -5.25
N LEU A 298 8.54 -15.59 -4.30
CA LEU A 298 9.34 -15.54 -3.09
C LEU A 298 9.35 -16.96 -2.52
N PRO A 299 10.53 -17.53 -2.23
CA PRO A 299 10.60 -18.87 -1.71
C PRO A 299 9.66 -18.93 -0.51
N LYS A 300 8.65 -19.81 -0.58
CA LYS A 300 7.79 -20.06 0.56
C LYS A 300 8.74 -20.43 1.69
N ARG A 301 8.94 -19.54 2.67
CA ARG A 301 9.70 -19.85 3.88
C ARG A 301 8.95 -21.00 4.53
N HIS A 302 9.37 -22.21 4.20
CA HIS A 302 8.89 -23.41 4.85
C HIS A 302 9.54 -23.37 6.22
N VAL A 303 8.84 -22.76 7.18
CA VAL A 303 9.17 -22.94 8.58
C VAL A 303 8.91 -24.42 8.83
N SER A 304 9.95 -25.23 8.74
CA SER A 304 9.88 -26.65 9.11
C SER A 304 9.28 -26.70 10.51
N ARG A 305 8.18 -27.44 10.61
CA ARG A 305 7.41 -27.64 11.83
C ARG A 305 8.27 -28.30 12.92
N ASP A 306 9.38 -28.95 12.51
CA ASP A 306 10.29 -29.69 13.38
C ASP A 306 11.12 -28.79 14.31
N ASN A 307 11.27 -27.50 14.01
CA ASN A 307 11.97 -26.55 14.88
C ASN A 307 11.08 -25.95 15.98
N PHE A 308 9.74 -26.12 15.91
CA PHE A 308 8.86 -25.60 16.97
C PHE A 308 8.81 -26.54 18.18
N ASP A 309 8.87 -27.87 17.96
CA ASP A 309 8.79 -28.85 19.05
C ASP A 309 10.07 -28.94 19.90
N LYS A 310 11.23 -28.52 19.36
CA LYS A 310 12.48 -28.44 20.14
C LYS A 310 12.54 -27.21 21.05
N ALA A 311 11.80 -26.14 20.76
CA ALA A 311 11.83 -24.91 21.57
C ALA A 311 10.91 -24.94 22.80
N VAL A 312 9.94 -25.88 22.85
CA VAL A 312 8.92 -25.93 23.93
C VAL A 312 9.26 -26.93 25.04
N ARG A 313 10.24 -27.82 24.86
CA ARG A 313 10.71 -28.72 25.93
C ARG A 313 11.80 -28.06 26.78
N ARG A 314 11.44 -27.05 27.58
CA ARG A 314 12.29 -26.67 28.72
C ARG A 314 12.19 -27.78 29.79
N PRO A 315 13.31 -28.33 30.29
CA PRO A 315 13.27 -29.30 31.37
C PRO A 315 12.66 -28.65 32.61
N ARG A 316 11.60 -29.26 33.17
CA ARG A 316 11.07 -28.91 34.49
C ARG A 316 12.20 -29.08 35.50
N ARG A 317 12.80 -27.97 35.97
CA ARG A 317 13.61 -27.96 37.19
C ARG A 317 12.71 -28.46 38.32
N ARG A 318 12.99 -29.66 38.83
CA ARG A 318 12.46 -30.11 40.13
C ARG A 318 13.04 -29.15 41.17
N LEU A 319 12.17 -28.36 41.80
CA LEU A 319 12.51 -27.67 43.04
C LEU A 319 12.69 -28.77 44.10
N SER A 320 13.86 -28.79 44.72
CA SER A 320 14.12 -29.65 45.87
C SER A 320 13.37 -29.09 47.09
N PRO A 321 12.83 -29.93 47.97
CA PRO A 321 12.18 -29.46 49.19
C PRO A 321 13.23 -28.79 50.08
N ALA A 322 12.91 -27.60 50.58
CA ALA A 322 13.72 -26.92 51.58
C ALA A 322 13.59 -27.68 52.92
N ALA A 323 14.73 -27.89 53.57
CA ALA A 323 14.84 -28.33 54.95
C ALA A 323 14.71 -27.12 55.89
#